data_AF-A0A970U442-F1
#
_entry.id   AF-A0A970U442-F1
#
_cell.length_a   1.000
_cell.length_b   1.000
_cell.length_c   1.000
_cell.angle_alpha   90.00
_cell.angle_beta   90.00
_cell.angle_gamma   90.00
#
_symmetry.space_group_name_H-M   'P 1'
#
loop_
_entity.id
_entity.type
_entity.pdbx_description
1 polymer ?
#
loop_
_entity_poly.entity_id
_entity_poly.type
_entity_poly.pdbx_seq_one_letter_code
_entity_poly.pdbx_strand_id
1 'polypeptide(L)' 'LLQAVASTGSATVSIQNITYNPRGQREDIYYGNNTKTKYYYNPLNFRITRILTTRNSAANNAVKSK' A
#
# COMPACT_ATOMS: atom_id res chain seq x y z
N LEU A 1 33.36 23.31 17.91
CA LEU A 1 32.87 23.72 16.57
C LEU A 1 32.53 22.47 15.78
N LEU A 2 31.44 22.56 15.00
CA LEU A 2 30.73 21.55 14.18
C LEU A 2 29.83 20.56 14.95
N GLN A 3 28.56 20.94 15.10
CA GLN A 3 27.48 20.01 15.41
C GLN A 3 27.14 19.20 14.15
N ALA A 4 27.15 17.87 14.27
CA ALA A 4 26.59 17.00 13.25
C ALA A 4 25.08 17.25 13.18
N VAL A 5 24.60 17.79 12.05
CA VAL A 5 23.17 17.79 11.73
C VAL A 5 22.79 16.37 11.35
N ALA A 6 22.31 15.60 12.32
CA ALA A 6 21.61 14.36 12.01
C ALA A 6 20.30 14.74 11.29
N SER A 7 20.10 14.24 10.07
CA SER A 7 18.80 14.31 9.40
C SER A 7 17.75 13.64 10.29
N THR A 8 16.93 14.45 10.97
CA THR A 8 15.79 14.00 11.79
C THR A 8 14.56 13.65 10.95
N GLY A 9 14.73 13.45 9.63
CA GLY A 9 13.65 13.08 8.74
C GLY A 9 13.08 11.70 9.09
N SER A 10 11.83 11.66 9.53
CA SER A 10 11.08 10.41 9.63
C SER A 10 10.79 9.91 8.21
N ALA A 11 11.34 8.75 7.85
CA ALA A 11 11.06 8.11 6.57
C ALA A 11 9.58 7.72 6.52
N THR A 12 8.80 8.35 5.64
CA THR A 12 7.41 7.97 5.42
C THR A 12 7.35 6.82 4.43
N VAL A 13 6.81 5.67 4.87
CA VAL A 13 6.58 4.52 4.00
C VAL A 13 5.47 4.90 3.03
N SER A 14 5.78 5.01 1.73
CA SER A 14 4.78 5.30 0.70
C SER A 14 4.09 4.02 0.23
N ILE A 15 4.85 2.95 0.03
CA ILE A 15 4.38 1.61 -0.36
C ILE A 15 4.82 0.62 0.71
N GLN A 16 3.87 -0.17 1.20
CA GLN A 16 4.12 -1.23 2.17
C GLN A 16 4.42 -2.57 1.47
N ASN A 17 3.67 -2.91 0.42
CA ASN A 17 3.84 -4.18 -0.28
C ASN A 17 3.22 -4.15 -1.69
N ILE A 18 3.70 -5.02 -2.58
CA ILE A 18 3.11 -5.30 -3.90
C ILE A 18 3.10 -6.82 -4.11
N THR A 19 1.97 -7.35 -4.59
CA THR A 19 1.86 -8.74 -5.03
C THR A 19 1.68 -8.82 -6.54
N TYR A 20 2.12 -9.93 -7.11
CA TYR A 20 2.07 -10.17 -8.54
C TYR A 20 1.50 -11.56 -8.81
N ASN A 21 0.75 -11.68 -9.90
CA ASN A 21 0.32 -12.97 -10.41
C ASN A 21 1.51 -13.72 -11.07
N PRO A 22 1.37 -15.01 -11.42
CA PRO A 22 2.43 -15.77 -12.08
C PRO A 22 2.93 -15.20 -13.42
N ARG A 23 2.19 -14.25 -14.03
CA ARG A 23 2.59 -13.54 -15.25
C ARG A 23 3.31 -12.21 -14.97
N GLY A 24 3.58 -11.89 -13.70
CA GLY A 24 4.24 -10.64 -13.30
C GLY A 24 3.34 -9.41 -13.35
N GLN A 25 2.01 -9.56 -13.44
CA GLN A 25 1.07 -8.45 -13.38
C GLN A 25 0.70 -8.16 -11.92
N ARG A 26 0.59 -6.89 -11.54
CA ARG A 26 0.25 -6.49 -10.15
C ARG A 26 -1.15 -6.97 -9.79
N GLU A 27 -1.31 -7.68 -8.66
CA GLU A 27 -2.63 -8.04 -8.14
C GLU A 27 -3.10 -7.06 -7.08
N ASP A 28 -2.25 -6.82 -6.08
CA ASP A 28 -2.52 -5.88 -4.98
C ASP A 28 -1.33 -4.96 -4.73
N ILE A 29 -1.62 -3.70 -4.38
CA ILE A 29 -0.65 -2.75 -3.82
C ILE A 29 -1.18 -2.19 -2.50
N TYR A 30 -0.33 -2.22 -1.48
CA TYR A 30 -0.62 -1.71 -0.14
C TYR A 30 0.17 -0.43 0.08
N TYR A 31 -0.52 0.68 0.35
CA TYR A 31 0.11 1.99 0.56
C TYR A 31 0.27 2.28 2.06
N GLY A 32 1.24 3.12 2.43
CA GLY A 32 1.44 3.54 3.83
C GLY A 32 0.32 4.41 4.41
N ASN A 33 -0.64 4.83 3.59
CA ASN A 33 -1.79 5.65 4.00
C ASN A 33 -3.06 4.82 4.27
N ASN A 34 -2.91 3.52 4.58
CA ASN A 34 -4.01 2.58 4.84
C ASN A 34 -5.01 2.42 3.69
N THR A 35 -4.53 2.61 2.46
CA THR A 35 -5.29 2.26 1.25
C THR A 35 -4.68 1.04 0.56
N LYS A 36 -5.53 0.31 -0.16
CA LYS A 36 -5.17 -0.83 -0.98
C LYS A 36 -5.78 -0.65 -2.36
N THR A 37 -4.99 -0.87 -3.41
CA THR A 37 -5.53 -0.99 -4.77
C THR A 37 -5.41 -2.44 -5.22
N LYS A 38 -6.52 -2.99 -5.75
CA LYS A 38 -6.60 -4.31 -6.37
C LYS A 38 -6.87 -4.19 -7.86
N TYR A 39 -6.17 -4.98 -8.65
CA TYR A 39 -6.32 -5.07 -10.10
C TYR A 39 -7.02 -6.39 -10.46
N TYR A 40 -8.02 -6.30 -11.32
CA TYR A 40 -8.73 -7.45 -11.86
C TYR A 40 -8.41 -7.58 -13.33
N TYR A 41 -8.10 -8.80 -13.76
CA TYR A 41 -7.74 -9.11 -15.13
C TYR A 41 -8.77 -10.05 -15.74
N ASN A 42 -9.03 -9.87 -17.02
CA ASN A 42 -9.72 -10.88 -17.82
C ASN A 42 -8.76 -12.09 -17.98
N PRO A 43 -9.21 -13.31 -17.68
CA PRO A 43 -8.32 -14.48 -17.68
C PRO A 43 -7.90 -14.94 -19.08
N LEU A 44 -8.62 -14.56 -20.14
CA LEU A 44 -8.37 -15.02 -21.51
C LEU A 44 -7.40 -14.10 -22.26
N ASN A 45 -7.47 -12.79 -22.01
CA ASN A 45 -6.65 -11.80 -22.74
C ASN A 45 -5.76 -10.96 -21.82
N PHE A 46 -5.79 -11.19 -20.52
CA PHE A 46 -4.94 -10.57 -19.50
C PHE A 46 -5.03 -9.03 -19.44
N ARG A 47 -6.10 -8.45 -19.99
CA ARG A 47 -6.38 -7.02 -19.89
C ARG A 47 -7.07 -6.70 -18.58
N ILE A 48 -6.81 -5.51 -18.04
CA ILE A 48 -7.47 -5.03 -16.83
C ILE A 48 -8.97 -4.84 -17.12
N THR A 49 -9.81 -5.37 -16.25
CA THR A 49 -11.28 -5.19 -16.29
C THR A 49 -11.77 -4.27 -15.18
N ARG A 50 -11.02 -4.16 -14.08
CA ARG A 50 -11.34 -3.27 -12.96
C ARG A 50 -10.09 -2.89 -12.18
N ILE A 51 -10.08 -1.65 -11.70
CA ILE A 51 -9.14 -1.16 -10.68
C ILE A 51 -10.00 -0.69 -9.51
N LEU A 52 -9.74 -1.24 -8.32
CA LEU A 52 -10.50 -0.91 -7.12
C LEU A 52 -9.56 -0.47 -6.02
N THR A 53 -9.73 0.76 -5.54
CA THR A 53 -9.03 1.27 -4.36
C THR A 53 -9.98 1.31 -3.18
N THR A 54 -9.59 0.71 -2.07
CA THR A 54 -10.31 0.76 -0.79
C THR A 54 -9.43 1.40 0.27
N ARG A 55 -10.05 2.21 1.14
CA ARG A 55 -9.41 2.71 2.36
C ARG A 55 -9.91 1.87 3.53
N ASN A 56 -8.99 1.30 4.30
CA ASN A 56 -9.36 0.62 5.53
C ASN A 56 -9.47 1.64 6.67
N SER A 57 -10.70 2.03 7.01
CA SER A 57 -10.98 3.02 8.07
C SER A 57 -10.84 2.46 9.49
N ALA A 58 -10.54 1.17 9.66
CA ALA A 58 -10.46 0.53 10.98
C ALA A 58 -9.28 0.99 11.87
N ALA A 59 -8.39 1.85 11.36
CA ALA A 59 -7.29 2.41 12.15
C ALA A 59 -7.72 3.44 13.23
N ASN A 60 -9.00 3.83 13.28
CA ASN A 60 -9.47 4.88 14.20
C ASN A 60 -10.16 4.38 15.48
N ASN A 61 -10.41 3.07 15.67
CA ASN A 61 -11.19 2.55 16.81
C ASN A 61 -10.51 1.39 17.58
N ALA A 62 -9.19 1.45 17.77
CA ALA A 62 -8.49 0.58 18.72
C ALA A 62 -7.81 1.40 19.83
N VAL A 63 -8.53 2.40 20.37
CA VAL A 63 -8.19 2.96 21.68
C VAL A 63 -8.84 2.07 22.74
N LYS A 64 -8.00 1.23 23.37
CA LYS A 64 -8.09 0.71 24.74
C LYS A 64 -9.44 0.10 25.17
N SER A 65 -9.57 -1.22 25.03
CA SER A 65 -10.26 -1.99 26.08
C SER A 65 -9.31 -2.11 27.27
N LYS A 66 -9.83 -1.76 28.44
CA LYS A 66 -9.17 -1.79 29.76
C LYS A 66 -8.61 -3.16 30.11
#